data_AF-A0A921YTK9-F1
#
_entry.id   AF-A0A921YTK9-F1
#
_cell.length_a   1.000
_cell.length_b   1.000
_cell.length_c   1.000
_cell.angle_alpha   90.00
_cell.angle_beta   90.00
_cell.angle_gamma   90.00
#
_symmetry.space_group_name_H-M   'P 1'
#
loop_
_entity.id
_entity.type
_entity.pdbx_description
1 polymer ?
#
loop_
_entity_poly.entity_id
_entity_poly.type
_entity_poly.pdbx_seq_one_letter_code
_entity_poly.pdbx_strand_id
1 'polypeptide(L)'
;MATDKEGINADLLRQDRSKATLKPISACCDIPELGDAKPLSECSNPKLPGPCKDVQCAFEKSGFLTDNLTLKKEVYKKHLRQWAKNHDGWSDAVEKAISDCVDKDLRQYLDIPCKAYDVFTCTGIAMLKKCPDAAWKC
;
A
#
# COMPACT_ATOMS: atom_id res chain seq x y z
N MET A 1 34.07 -26.21 -55.21
CA MET A 1 33.33 -26.45 -53.96
C MET A 1 33.62 -25.28 -53.03
N ALA A 2 32.71 -24.57 -52.37
CA ALA A 2 31.29 -24.74 -52.01
C ALA A 2 31.12 -24.80 -50.47
N THR A 3 30.85 -23.62 -49.90
CA THR A 3 30.27 -23.36 -48.57
C THR A 3 30.94 -24.00 -47.36
N ASP A 4 31.74 -23.19 -46.65
CA ASP A 4 31.73 -23.21 -45.19
C ASP A 4 30.29 -22.98 -44.66
N LYS A 5 29.97 -23.58 -43.52
CA LYS A 5 28.74 -23.32 -42.77
C LYS A 5 29.08 -23.05 -41.32
N GLU A 6 29.04 -21.77 -40.93
CA GLU A 6 29.02 -21.40 -39.52
C GLU A 6 27.75 -21.96 -38.86
N GLY A 7 27.94 -22.92 -37.96
CA GLY A 7 26.86 -23.45 -37.13
C GLY A 7 26.47 -22.45 -36.06
N ILE A 8 25.58 -21.50 -36.40
CA ILE A 8 25.05 -20.52 -35.44
C ILE A 8 24.40 -21.30 -34.28
N ASN A 9 25.01 -21.21 -33.08
CA ASN A 9 24.59 -22.03 -31.95
C ASN A 9 23.25 -21.53 -31.38
N ALA A 10 22.17 -22.25 -31.72
CA ALA A 10 20.80 -21.85 -31.43
C ALA A 10 20.47 -21.74 -29.92
N ASP A 11 21.23 -22.41 -29.05
CA ASP A 11 21.02 -22.35 -27.60
C ASP A 11 21.29 -20.96 -27.00
N LEU A 12 22.09 -20.12 -27.66
CA LEU A 12 22.40 -18.75 -27.19
C LEU A 12 21.20 -17.78 -27.28
N LEU A 13 20.13 -18.14 -27.99
CA LEU A 13 18.90 -17.34 -28.09
C LEU A 13 17.83 -17.73 -27.06
N ARG A 14 18.12 -18.67 -26.15
CA ARG A 14 17.35 -18.85 -24.90
C ARG A 14 17.71 -17.79 -23.86
N GLN A 15 17.50 -16.52 -24.21
CA GLN A 15 17.05 -15.57 -23.19
C GLN A 15 15.73 -16.10 -22.64
N ASP A 16 15.73 -16.56 -21.39
CA ASP A 16 14.50 -16.83 -20.66
C ASP A 16 13.78 -15.51 -20.43
N ARG A 17 12.93 -15.14 -21.40
CA ARG A 17 12.08 -13.95 -21.34
C ARG A 17 11.07 -14.19 -20.22
N SER A 18 11.44 -13.76 -19.01
CA SER A 18 10.68 -13.85 -17.77
C SER A 18 9.20 -13.61 -18.06
N LYS A 19 8.41 -14.70 -18.03
CA LYS A 19 7.01 -14.69 -18.51
C LYS A 19 6.26 -13.57 -17.80
N ALA A 20 5.57 -12.71 -18.56
CA ALA A 20 4.85 -11.58 -18.00
C ALA A 20 3.80 -12.06 -16.97
N THR A 21 4.06 -11.82 -15.68
CA THR A 21 3.17 -12.24 -14.60
C THR A 21 2.26 -11.09 -14.18
N LEU A 22 0.94 -11.33 -14.16
CA LEU A 22 -0.05 -10.40 -13.58
C LEU A 22 -0.04 -10.46 -12.05
N LYS A 23 1.12 -10.17 -11.43
CA LYS A 23 1.21 -9.94 -9.98
C LYS A 23 0.44 -8.65 -9.64
N PRO A 24 -0.26 -8.57 -8.51
CA PRO A 24 -0.79 -7.31 -8.01
C PRO A 24 0.35 -6.30 -7.87
N ILE A 25 0.16 -5.07 -8.38
CA ILE A 25 1.18 -4.01 -8.34
C ILE A 25 1.62 -3.64 -6.90
N SER A 26 0.77 -3.89 -5.90
CA SER A 26 1.14 -3.78 -4.48
C SER A 26 2.24 -4.75 -4.03
N ALA A 27 2.49 -5.85 -4.76
CA ALA A 27 3.60 -6.76 -4.48
C ALA A 27 4.96 -6.27 -5.04
N CYS A 28 4.98 -5.14 -5.75
CA CYS A 28 6.16 -4.49 -6.29
C CYS A 28 6.64 -3.29 -5.46
N CYS A 29 5.98 -2.96 -4.35
CA CYS A 29 6.26 -1.78 -3.54
C CYS A 29 6.35 -2.17 -2.06
N ASP A 30 7.51 -1.96 -1.44
CA ASP A 30 7.75 -2.28 -0.03
C ASP A 30 7.20 -1.18 0.90
N ILE A 31 5.89 -0.92 0.85
CA ILE A 31 5.22 -0.01 1.80
C ILE A 31 5.41 -0.58 3.21
N PRO A 32 6.15 0.11 4.11
CA PRO A 32 6.27 -0.32 5.49
C PRO A 32 4.91 -0.25 6.20
N GLU A 33 4.75 -1.00 7.29
CA GLU A 33 3.51 -1.00 8.06
C GLU A 33 3.16 0.43 8.53
N LEU A 34 1.92 0.85 8.24
CA LEU A 34 1.41 2.20 8.48
C LEU A 34 0.78 2.34 9.86
N GLY A 35 0.29 1.25 10.46
CA GLY A 35 -0.32 1.26 11.79
C GLY A 35 0.70 1.13 12.94
N ASP A 36 0.34 1.66 14.11
CA ASP A 36 1.13 1.41 15.32
C ASP A 36 1.02 -0.07 15.74
N ALA A 37 2.16 -0.68 16.07
CA ALA A 37 2.24 -2.13 16.33
C ALA A 37 1.29 -2.61 17.45
N LYS A 38 1.02 -1.79 18.46
CA LYS A 38 0.11 -2.14 19.56
C LYS A 38 -1.36 -2.22 19.08
N PRO A 39 -2.00 -1.16 18.55
CA PRO A 39 -3.32 -1.25 17.91
C PRO A 39 -3.47 -2.42 16.93
N LEU A 40 -2.46 -2.65 16.07
CA LEU A 40 -2.48 -3.76 15.12
C LEU A 40 -2.51 -5.13 15.82
N SER A 41 -1.64 -5.36 16.81
CA SER A 41 -1.62 -6.62 17.59
C SER A 41 -2.92 -6.89 18.33
N GLU A 42 -3.58 -5.85 18.85
CA GLU A 42 -4.84 -5.97 19.60
C GLU A 42 -6.09 -6.18 18.71
N CYS A 43 -5.97 -6.02 17.39
CA CYS A 43 -7.06 -6.15 16.42
C CYS A 43 -6.90 -7.31 15.42
N SER A 44 -5.73 -7.96 15.41
CA SER A 44 -5.38 -9.03 14.46
C SER A 44 -5.50 -10.44 15.03
N ASN A 45 -5.60 -10.61 16.35
CA ASN A 45 -5.66 -11.92 17.00
C ASN A 45 -6.73 -11.99 18.12
N PRO A 46 -7.82 -12.78 17.95
CA PRO A 46 -8.22 -13.48 16.72
C PRO A 46 -8.57 -12.49 15.61
N LYS A 47 -8.35 -12.87 14.34
CA LYS A 47 -8.70 -12.00 13.21
C LYS A 47 -10.21 -11.74 13.19
N LEU A 48 -10.59 -10.45 13.21
CA LEU A 48 -11.98 -10.03 13.18
C LEU A 48 -12.62 -10.31 11.79
N PRO A 49 -13.93 -10.67 11.72
CA PRO A 49 -14.55 -11.14 10.49
C PRO A 49 -14.95 -10.00 9.54
N GLY A 50 -14.72 -10.21 8.24
CA GLY A 50 -15.01 -9.27 7.16
C GLY A 50 -13.84 -8.30 6.87
N PRO A 51 -13.93 -7.50 5.80
CA PRO A 51 -12.82 -6.63 5.35
C PRO A 51 -12.63 -5.36 6.21
N CYS A 52 -13.63 -4.99 7.02
CA CYS A 52 -13.67 -3.72 7.74
C CYS A 52 -13.17 -3.81 9.20
N LYS A 53 -13.46 -4.91 9.92
CA LYS A 53 -13.47 -4.89 11.40
C LYS A 53 -12.08 -4.79 12.04
N ASP A 54 -11.07 -5.42 11.45
CA ASP A 54 -9.67 -5.33 11.88
C ASP A 54 -9.12 -3.91 11.68
N VAL A 55 -9.33 -3.32 10.49
CA VAL A 55 -8.95 -1.93 10.18
C VAL A 55 -9.70 -0.93 11.07
N GLN A 56 -11.00 -1.11 11.25
CA GLN A 56 -11.86 -0.29 12.11
C GLN A 56 -11.37 -0.30 13.57
N CYS A 57 -11.14 -1.48 14.14
CA CYS A 57 -10.59 -1.65 15.48
C CYS A 57 -9.23 -0.94 15.64
N ALA A 58 -8.34 -1.05 14.63
CA ALA A 58 -7.04 -0.41 14.68
C ALA A 58 -7.15 1.13 14.64
N PHE A 59 -8.04 1.69 13.82
CA PHE A 59 -8.33 3.12 13.74
C PHE A 59 -8.97 3.67 15.02
N GLU A 60 -9.87 2.90 15.66
CA GLU A 60 -10.47 3.24 16.96
C GLU A 60 -9.41 3.27 18.07
N LYS A 61 -8.60 2.21 18.21
CA LYS A 61 -7.52 2.13 19.21
C LYS A 61 -6.41 3.16 19.02
N SER A 62 -6.13 3.54 17.78
CA SER A 62 -5.19 4.63 17.46
C SER A 62 -5.79 6.02 17.66
N GLY A 63 -7.07 6.12 18.02
CA GLY A 63 -7.77 7.39 18.26
C GLY A 63 -8.08 8.19 16.99
N PHE A 64 -7.88 7.62 15.80
CA PHE A 64 -8.06 8.28 14.50
C PHE A 64 -9.53 8.61 14.18
N LEU A 65 -10.48 8.02 14.90
CA LEU A 65 -11.92 8.21 14.73
C LEU A 65 -12.55 8.96 15.93
N THR A 66 -13.55 9.80 15.65
CA THR A 66 -14.45 10.37 16.68
C THR A 66 -15.60 9.41 16.98
N ASP A 67 -16.10 8.77 15.94
CA ASP A 67 -17.15 7.75 15.91
C ASP A 67 -16.85 6.83 14.70
N ASN A 68 -17.62 5.77 14.53
CA ASN A 68 -17.35 4.73 13.54
C ASN A 68 -17.29 5.22 12.07
N LEU A 69 -17.79 6.43 11.77
CA LEU A 69 -17.85 7.01 10.42
C LEU A 69 -17.06 8.33 10.26
N THR A 70 -16.59 8.95 11.35
CA THR A 70 -15.92 10.27 11.33
C THR A 70 -14.42 10.20 11.63
N LEU A 71 -13.58 10.49 10.62
CA LEU A 71 -12.13 10.59 10.75
C LEU A 71 -11.70 11.93 11.41
N LYS A 72 -10.87 11.86 12.45
CA LYS A 72 -10.14 13.00 13.01
C LYS A 72 -8.97 13.37 12.09
N LYS A 73 -9.28 14.09 11.00
CA LYS A 73 -8.35 14.43 9.91
C LYS A 73 -6.95 14.84 10.40
N GLU A 74 -6.84 15.79 11.33
CA GLU A 74 -5.54 16.27 11.84
C GLU A 74 -4.75 15.25 12.67
N VAL A 75 -5.41 14.34 13.39
CA VAL A 75 -4.73 13.25 14.12
C VAL A 75 -4.09 12.28 13.12
N TYR A 76 -4.82 11.91 12.06
CA TYR A 76 -4.32 10.99 11.04
C TYR A 76 -3.26 11.64 10.14
N LYS A 77 -3.37 12.94 9.80
CA LYS A 77 -2.29 13.71 9.16
C LYS A 77 -1.02 13.73 10.00
N LYS A 78 -1.15 13.99 11.31
CA LYS A 78 -0.01 13.99 12.25
C LYS A 78 0.63 12.60 12.31
N HIS A 79 -0.16 11.53 12.31
CA HIS A 79 0.31 10.16 12.25
C HIS A 79 1.16 9.90 11.00
N LEU A 80 0.59 10.07 9.81
CA LEU A 80 1.28 9.84 8.54
C LEU A 80 2.56 10.68 8.42
N ARG A 81 2.52 11.97 8.81
CA ARG A 81 3.70 12.86 8.83
C ARG A 81 4.75 12.49 9.87
N GLN A 82 4.38 11.85 10.97
CA GLN A 82 5.34 11.33 11.95
C GLN A 82 5.94 10.01 11.51
N TRP A 83 5.16 9.15 10.86
CA TRP A 83 5.61 7.93 10.21
C TRP A 83 6.62 8.23 9.10
N ALA A 84 6.40 9.26 8.27
CA ALA A 84 7.31 9.65 7.19
C ALA A 84 8.72 10.04 7.66
N LYS A 85 8.86 10.61 8.86
CA LYS A 85 10.18 10.98 9.44
C LYS A 85 11.04 9.77 9.80
N ASN A 86 10.44 8.57 9.88
CA ASN A 86 11.11 7.34 10.21
C ASN A 86 11.34 6.46 8.95
N HIS A 87 10.89 6.92 7.78
CA HIS A 87 10.90 6.16 6.53
C HIS A 87 11.32 7.08 5.37
N ASP A 88 12.63 7.15 5.13
CA ASP A 88 13.23 8.02 4.11
C ASP A 88 12.63 7.80 2.71
N GLY A 89 12.50 8.90 1.96
CA GLY A 89 11.89 8.92 0.62
C GLY A 89 10.36 9.02 0.60
N TRP A 90 9.64 8.57 1.64
CA TRP A 90 8.18 8.44 1.60
C TRP A 90 7.36 9.72 1.84
N SER A 91 8.00 10.88 2.05
CA SER A 91 7.28 12.14 2.35
C SER A 91 6.31 12.55 1.22
N ASP A 92 6.72 12.40 -0.04
CA ASP A 92 5.90 12.66 -1.23
C ASP A 92 4.64 11.78 -1.29
N ALA A 93 4.77 10.55 -0.81
CA ALA A 93 3.71 9.55 -0.76
C ALA A 93 2.69 9.86 0.35
N VAL A 94 3.19 10.28 1.52
CA VAL A 94 2.37 10.70 2.66
C VAL A 94 1.59 11.98 2.37
N GLU A 95 2.21 13.01 1.79
CA GLU A 95 1.49 14.24 1.43
C GLU A 95 0.46 14.00 0.31
N LYS A 96 0.73 13.05 -0.60
CA LYS A 96 -0.28 12.58 -1.56
C LYS A 96 -1.45 11.87 -0.87
N ALA A 97 -1.19 11.00 0.09
CA ALA A 97 -2.24 10.33 0.86
C ALA A 97 -3.09 11.33 1.67
N ILE A 98 -2.46 12.34 2.26
CA ILE A 98 -3.18 13.42 2.97
C ILE A 98 -4.10 14.18 2.00
N SER A 99 -3.56 14.65 0.88
CA SER A 99 -4.32 15.35 -0.17
C SER A 99 -5.49 14.51 -0.69
N ASP A 100 -5.26 13.24 -1.05
CA ASP A 100 -6.25 12.43 -1.77
C ASP A 100 -7.24 11.69 -0.86
N CYS A 101 -6.86 11.41 0.39
CA CYS A 101 -7.59 10.49 1.27
C CYS A 101 -8.01 11.07 2.62
N VAL A 102 -7.50 12.25 3.00
CA VAL A 102 -7.78 12.86 4.31
C VAL A 102 -8.47 14.21 4.15
N ASP A 103 -7.94 15.10 3.31
CA ASP A 103 -8.54 16.41 3.08
C ASP A 103 -9.87 16.34 2.33
N LYS A 104 -9.95 15.46 1.33
CA LYS A 104 -11.15 15.22 0.51
C LYS A 104 -12.14 14.27 1.18
N ASP A 105 -13.40 14.33 0.79
CA ASP A 105 -14.40 13.34 1.20
C ASP A 105 -14.38 12.13 0.27
N LEU A 106 -14.13 10.96 0.86
CA LEU A 106 -13.93 9.71 0.12
C LEU A 106 -15.24 9.08 -0.35
N ARG A 107 -15.16 8.48 -1.55
CA ARG A 107 -16.10 7.45 -1.99
C ARG A 107 -15.91 6.18 -1.16
N GLN A 108 -16.99 5.45 -0.93
CA GLN A 108 -16.98 4.14 -0.28
C GLN A 108 -16.30 3.11 -1.20
N TYR A 109 -15.43 2.26 -0.64
CA TYR A 109 -14.72 1.20 -1.36
C TYR A 109 -15.37 -0.19 -1.22
N LEU A 110 -16.25 -0.35 -0.23
CA LEU A 110 -17.04 -1.55 0.02
C LEU A 110 -18.53 -1.26 -0.22
N ASP A 111 -19.36 -2.30 -0.31
CA ASP A 111 -20.83 -2.12 -0.29
C ASP A 111 -21.37 -1.70 1.08
N ILE A 112 -20.59 -1.96 2.16
CA ILE A 112 -20.90 -1.56 3.54
C ILE A 112 -20.13 -0.29 3.96
N PRO A 113 -20.75 0.68 4.65
CA PRO A 113 -20.03 1.85 5.15
C PRO A 113 -18.94 1.48 6.16
N CYS A 114 -17.70 1.89 5.90
CA CYS A 114 -16.57 1.68 6.81
C CYS A 114 -15.48 2.73 6.60
N LYS A 115 -15.54 3.85 7.35
CA LYS A 115 -14.64 4.99 7.12
C LYS A 115 -13.17 4.63 7.27
N ALA A 116 -12.83 3.79 8.26
CA ALA A 116 -11.47 3.32 8.46
C ALA A 116 -10.93 2.56 7.24
N TYR A 117 -11.74 1.68 6.65
CA TYR A 117 -11.36 0.92 5.46
C TYR A 117 -11.22 1.82 4.22
N ASP A 118 -12.14 2.76 4.01
CA ASP A 118 -12.07 3.70 2.88
C ASP A 118 -10.78 4.54 2.94
N VAL A 119 -10.47 5.09 4.12
CA VAL A 119 -9.28 5.93 4.37
C VAL A 119 -8.00 5.11 4.24
N PHE A 120 -7.95 3.91 4.83
CA PHE A 120 -6.80 3.02 4.72
C PHE A 120 -6.55 2.56 3.29
N THR A 121 -7.60 2.12 2.58
CA THR A 121 -7.52 1.66 1.18
C THR A 121 -7.06 2.77 0.25
N CYS A 122 -7.63 3.97 0.38
CA CYS A 122 -7.15 5.13 -0.37
C CYS A 122 -5.69 5.44 -0.02
N THR A 123 -5.32 5.43 1.26
CA THR A 123 -3.94 5.71 1.71
C THR A 123 -2.96 4.74 1.08
N GLY A 124 -3.21 3.43 1.12
CA GLY A 124 -2.36 2.44 0.45
C GLY A 124 -2.24 2.66 -1.06
N ILE A 125 -3.33 3.04 -1.74
CA ILE A 125 -3.33 3.39 -3.18
C ILE A 125 -2.52 4.67 -3.45
N ALA A 126 -2.61 5.67 -2.57
CA ALA A 126 -1.87 6.93 -2.70
C ALA A 126 -0.37 6.73 -2.44
N MET A 127 -0.02 5.91 -1.44
CA MET A 127 1.35 5.51 -1.14
C MET A 127 1.96 4.75 -2.31
N LEU A 128 1.26 3.75 -2.86
CA LEU A 128 1.69 2.97 -4.03
C LEU A 128 1.94 3.85 -5.27
N LYS A 129 1.08 4.86 -5.52
CA LYS A 129 1.23 5.82 -6.63
C LYS A 129 2.42 6.77 -6.50
N LYS A 130 3.13 6.74 -5.37
CA LYS A 130 4.29 7.57 -5.02
C LYS A 130 5.38 6.76 -4.30
N CYS A 131 5.42 5.45 -4.53
CA CYS A 131 6.42 4.57 -3.95
C CYS A 131 7.83 5.03 -4.40
N PRO A 132 8.80 5.20 -3.49
CA PRO A 132 10.16 5.56 -3.87
C PRO A 132 10.83 4.46 -4.70
N ASP A 133 11.69 4.84 -5.66
CA ASP A 133 12.44 3.89 -6.50
C ASP A 133 13.22 2.85 -5.67
N ALA A 134 13.74 3.26 -4.49
CA ALA A 134 14.46 2.40 -3.56
C ALA A 134 13.59 1.36 -2.82
N ALA A 135 12.26 1.48 -2.89
CA ALA A 135 11.27 0.54 -2.38
C ALA A 135 10.51 -0.18 -3.51
N TRP A 136 11.02 -0.12 -4.74
CA TRP A 136 10.44 -0.78 -5.91
C TRP A 136 11.16 -2.11 -6.15
N LYS A 137 10.40 -3.21 -6.12
CA LYS A 137 10.87 -4.61 -6.25
C LYS A 137 10.68 -5.21 -7.65
N CYS A 138 10.25 -4.41 -8.62
CA CYS A 138 9.90 -4.80 -9.99
C CYS A 138 10.36 -3.74 -11.00
#